data_AF-A0A7G3GBU7-F1
#
_entry.id   AF-A0A7G3GBU7-F1
#
_cell.length_a   1.000
_cell.length_b   1.000
_cell.length_c   1.000
_cell.angle_alpha   90.00
_cell.angle_beta   90.00
_cell.angle_gamma   90.00
#
_symmetry.space_group_name_H-M   'P 1'
#
loop_
_entity.id
_entity.type
_entity.pdbx_description
1 polymer ?
#
loop_
_entity_poly.entity_id
_entity_poly.type
_entity_poly.pdbx_seq_one_letter_code
_entity_poly.pdbx_strand_id
1 'polypeptide(L)'
;MSVQGIDQVLSELKAMSTQAGGQAASQVKPTAGSPDFASMLKSSLDQVNQVQQDAQAQQLAFQSGAPEANLQDVMVSLQKASLSFQTMVQVRNKLVSAYQEVMNMQV
;
A
#
# COMPACT_ATOMS: atom_id res chain seq x y z
N MET A 1 49.72 -4.96 24.85
CA MET A 1 49.32 -4.44 23.52
C MET A 1 48.00 -5.05 23.00
N SER A 2 47.07 -5.47 23.86
CA SER A 2 45.80 -6.11 23.46
C SER A 2 44.53 -5.47 24.05
N VAL A 3 44.67 -4.37 24.82
CA VAL A 3 43.54 -3.64 25.41
C VAL A 3 43.09 -2.43 24.56
N GLN A 4 43.98 -1.82 23.77
CA GLN A 4 43.65 -0.67 22.92
C GLN A 4 42.75 -1.00 21.71
N GLY A 5 42.75 -2.25 21.24
CA GLY A 5 41.89 -2.65 20.12
C GLY A 5 40.41 -2.79 20.52
N ILE A 6 40.13 -3.10 21.79
CA ILE A 6 38.76 -3.32 22.29
C ILE A 6 38.00 -1.98 22.38
N ASP A 7 38.70 -0.90 22.78
CA ASP A 7 38.12 0.43 22.85
C ASP A 7 37.74 1.00 21.47
N GLN A 8 38.52 0.68 20.41
CA GLN A 8 38.21 1.09 19.04
C GLN A 8 36.96 0.38 18.50
N VAL A 9 36.84 -0.93 18.74
CA VAL A 9 35.67 -1.70 18.30
C VAL A 9 34.41 -1.26 19.05
N LEU A 10 34.51 -0.92 20.34
CA LEU A 10 33.38 -0.38 21.11
C LEU A 10 32.94 1.02 20.63
N SER A 11 33.89 1.86 20.22
CA SER A 11 33.57 3.17 19.64
C SER A 11 32.88 3.05 18.28
N GLU A 12 33.30 2.08 17.46
CA GLU A 12 32.71 1.82 16.14
C GLU A 12 31.30 1.23 16.25
N LEU A 13 31.08 0.31 17.20
CA LEU A 13 29.75 -0.23 17.52
C LEU A 13 28.77 0.85 17.99
N LYS A 14 29.25 1.86 18.74
CA LYS A 14 28.43 2.99 19.20
C LYS A 14 28.13 4.00 18.09
N ALA A 15 29.04 4.18 17.14
CA ALA A 15 28.80 4.97 15.93
C ALA A 15 27.76 4.29 15.02
N MET A 16 27.82 2.97 14.88
CA MET A 16 26.80 2.23 14.12
C MET A 16 25.42 2.23 14.79
N SER A 17 25.35 2.18 16.13
CA SER A 17 24.07 2.22 16.84
C SER A 17 23.38 3.59 16.79
N THR A 18 24.14 4.69 16.74
CA THR A 18 23.60 6.04 16.54
C THR A 18 23.15 6.30 15.11
N GLN A 19 23.79 5.66 14.12
CA GLN A 19 23.33 5.65 12.72
C GLN A 19 22.03 4.84 12.54
N ALA A 20 21.88 3.74 13.28
CA ALA A 20 20.68 2.89 13.23
C ALA A 20 19.49 3.48 14.02
N GLY A 21 19.74 4.26 15.07
CA GLY A 21 18.71 4.96 15.85
C GLY A 21 18.35 6.38 15.35
N GLY A 22 19.03 6.86 14.30
CA GLY A 22 18.99 8.25 13.83
C GLY A 22 18.08 8.54 12.64
N GLN A 23 17.30 7.57 12.15
CA GLN A 23 16.19 7.87 11.23
C GLN A 23 14.98 8.32 12.04
N ALA A 24 15.14 9.48 12.69
CA ALA A 24 14.05 10.23 13.26
C ALA A 24 13.07 10.59 12.14
N ALA A 25 11.82 10.15 12.35
CA ALA A 25 10.60 10.62 11.70
C ALA A 25 10.75 11.97 11.00
N SER A 26 10.83 11.94 9.66
CA SER A 26 10.54 13.10 8.83
C SER A 26 9.11 13.55 9.13
N GLN A 27 8.97 14.60 9.93
CA GLN A 27 7.70 15.27 10.16
C GLN A 27 7.17 15.77 8.82
N VAL A 28 6.10 15.13 8.35
CA VAL A 28 5.34 15.58 7.17
C VAL A 28 4.60 16.85 7.57
N LYS A 29 5.18 18.01 7.23
CA LYS A 29 4.52 19.31 7.33
C LYS A 29 3.44 19.38 6.24
N PRO A 30 2.15 19.61 6.56
CA PRO A 30 1.13 19.68 5.53
C PRO A 30 1.37 20.95 4.70
N THR A 31 1.76 20.76 3.45
CA THR A 31 1.88 21.83 2.46
C THR A 31 0.48 22.30 2.09
N ALA A 32 0.18 23.58 2.31
CA ALA A 32 -0.99 24.25 1.75
C ALA A 32 -0.92 24.13 0.22
N GLY A 33 -1.70 23.22 -0.36
CA GLY A 33 -1.61 22.82 -1.76
C GLY A 33 -1.80 21.32 -2.01
N SER A 34 -1.85 20.49 -0.97
CA SER A 34 -2.32 19.11 -1.10
C SER A 34 -3.75 19.11 -1.61
N PRO A 35 -4.09 18.32 -2.65
CA PRO A 35 -5.46 18.25 -3.13
C PRO A 35 -6.35 17.83 -1.96
N ASP A 36 -7.39 18.62 -1.72
CA ASP A 36 -8.31 18.42 -0.62
C ASP A 36 -8.86 16.97 -0.67
N PHE A 37 -8.72 16.25 0.43
CA PHE A 37 -9.08 14.84 0.51
C PHE A 37 -10.55 14.62 0.12
N ALA A 38 -11.44 15.56 0.47
CA ALA A 38 -12.84 15.49 0.06
C ALA A 38 -13.02 15.62 -1.46
N SER A 39 -12.17 16.41 -2.12
CA SER A 39 -12.11 16.53 -3.57
C SER A 39 -11.62 15.23 -4.24
N MET A 40 -10.60 14.58 -3.68
CA MET A 40 -10.16 13.26 -4.16
C MET A 40 -11.23 12.18 -3.95
N LEU A 41 -11.91 12.21 -2.79
CA LEU A 41 -13.00 11.29 -2.48
C LEU A 41 -14.16 11.48 -3.45
N LYS A 42 -14.54 12.73 -3.73
CA LYS A 42 -15.56 13.05 -4.72
C LYS A 42 -15.17 12.57 -6.12
N SER A 43 -13.94 12.84 -6.55
CA SER A 43 -13.44 12.34 -7.84
C SER A 43 -13.48 10.81 -7.93
N SER A 44 -13.17 10.13 -6.83
CA SER A 44 -13.23 8.67 -6.75
C SER A 44 -14.67 8.16 -6.86
N LEU A 45 -15.63 8.81 -6.20
CA LEU A 45 -17.05 8.49 -6.33
C LEU A 45 -17.58 8.71 -7.74
N ASP A 46 -17.23 9.83 -8.36
CA ASP A 46 -17.65 10.15 -9.73
C ASP A 46 -17.08 9.13 -10.72
N GLN A 47 -15.85 8.66 -10.49
CA GLN A 47 -15.19 7.65 -11.30
C GLN A 47 -15.83 6.26 -11.14
N VAL A 48 -16.25 5.88 -9.93
CA VAL A 48 -17.02 4.64 -9.70
C VAL A 48 -18.36 4.69 -10.45
N ASN A 49 -19.07 5.81 -10.40
CA ASN A 49 -20.33 5.99 -11.12
C ASN A 49 -20.15 5.88 -12.63
N GLN A 50 -19.05 6.43 -13.17
CA GLN A 50 -18.71 6.30 -14.59
C GLN A 50 -18.45 4.84 -14.99
N VAL A 51 -17.64 4.13 -14.21
CA VAL A 51 -17.34 2.71 -14.43
C VAL A 51 -18.62 1.86 -14.36
N GLN A 52 -19.55 2.19 -13.47
CA GLN A 52 -20.83 1.49 -13.36
C GLN A 52 -21.72 1.69 -14.61
N GLN A 53 -21.78 2.90 -15.15
CA GLN A 53 -22.51 3.19 -16.40
C GLN A 53 -21.89 2.47 -17.59
N ASP A 54 -20.56 2.51 -17.71
CA ASP A 54 -19.84 1.80 -18.78
C ASP A 54 -20.06 0.28 -18.69
N ALA A 55 -20.05 -0.28 -17.48
CA ALA A 55 -20.35 -1.70 -17.25
C ALA A 55 -21.79 -2.05 -17.64
N GLN A 56 -22.77 -1.20 -17.35
CA GLN A 56 -24.15 -1.41 -17.81
C GLN A 56 -24.25 -1.38 -19.34
N ALA A 57 -23.56 -0.44 -20.00
CA ALA A 57 -23.52 -0.36 -21.46
C ALA A 57 -22.85 -1.60 -22.08
N GLN A 58 -21.74 -2.06 -21.49
CA GLN A 58 -21.05 -3.29 -21.90
C GLN A 58 -21.89 -4.54 -21.64
N GLN A 59 -22.65 -4.60 -20.56
CA GLN A 59 -23.55 -5.71 -20.25
C GLN A 59 -24.71 -5.80 -21.26
N LEU A 60 -25.26 -4.65 -21.68
CA LEU A 60 -26.24 -4.57 -22.76
C LEU A 60 -25.65 -5.05 -24.09
N ALA A 61 -24.42 -4.63 -24.40
CA ALA A 61 -23.68 -5.08 -25.58
C ALA A 61 -23.33 -6.58 -25.53
N PHE A 62 -23.01 -7.13 -24.36
CA PHE A 62 -22.71 -8.55 -24.17
C PHE A 62 -23.94 -9.44 -24.29
N GLN A 63 -25.10 -9.00 -23.77
CA GLN A 63 -26.39 -9.66 -24.03
C GLN A 63 -26.76 -9.68 -25.52
N SER A 64 -26.11 -8.84 -26.34
CA SER A 64 -26.23 -8.85 -27.80
C SER A 64 -25.36 -9.92 -28.49
N GLY A 65 -24.57 -10.72 -27.73
CA GLY A 65 -23.96 -11.98 -28.20
C GLY A 65 -22.50 -11.92 -28.64
N ALA A 66 -21.58 -11.44 -27.78
CA ALA A 66 -20.15 -11.34 -28.13
C ALA A 66 -19.32 -12.64 -27.87
N PRO A 67 -18.40 -13.05 -28.77
CA PRO A 67 -17.84 -14.42 -28.83
C PRO A 67 -16.48 -14.65 -28.13
N GLU A 68 -15.95 -13.69 -27.37
CA GLU A 68 -14.51 -13.57 -27.07
C GLU A 68 -14.00 -14.28 -25.78
N ALA A 69 -14.59 -15.40 -25.36
CA ALA A 69 -14.18 -16.09 -24.12
C ALA A 69 -13.22 -17.26 -24.39
N ASN A 70 -11.91 -16.98 -24.43
CA ASN A 70 -10.87 -18.01 -24.48
C ASN A 70 -10.65 -18.56 -23.05
N LEU A 71 -10.91 -19.86 -22.84
CA LEU A 71 -10.86 -20.53 -21.52
C LEU A 71 -9.52 -20.33 -20.79
N GLN A 72 -8.45 -20.18 -21.54
CA GLN A 72 -7.09 -19.94 -21.07
C GLN A 72 -6.98 -18.60 -20.35
N ASP A 73 -7.61 -17.55 -20.87
CA ASP A 73 -7.61 -16.22 -20.27
C ASP A 73 -8.45 -16.18 -18.99
N VAL A 74 -9.53 -16.98 -18.92
CA VAL A 74 -10.33 -17.14 -17.70
C VAL A 74 -9.50 -17.79 -16.58
N MET A 75 -8.75 -18.85 -16.89
CA MET A 75 -7.91 -19.53 -15.90
C MET A 75 -6.78 -18.64 -15.37
N VAL A 76 -6.11 -17.88 -16.25
CA VAL A 76 -5.08 -16.92 -15.85
C VAL A 76 -5.67 -15.80 -14.99
N SER A 77 -6.85 -15.30 -15.37
CA SER A 77 -7.56 -14.26 -14.60
C SER A 77 -7.95 -14.75 -13.21
N LEU A 78 -8.44 -15.99 -13.08
CA LEU A 78 -8.77 -16.61 -11.79
C LEU A 78 -7.53 -16.76 -10.89
N GLN A 79 -6.40 -17.21 -11.44
CA GLN A 79 -5.15 -17.33 -10.69
C GLN A 79 -4.64 -15.95 -10.22
N LYS A 80 -4.67 -14.95 -11.10
CA LYS A 80 -4.29 -13.57 -10.77
C LYS A 80 -5.19 -12.96 -9.70
N ALA A 81 -6.51 -13.21 -9.77
CA ALA A 81 -7.47 -12.76 -8.77
C ALA A 81 -7.20 -13.39 -7.40
N SER A 82 -6.94 -14.70 -7.36
CA SER A 82 -6.61 -15.42 -6.12
C SER A 82 -5.33 -14.88 -5.47
N LEU A 83 -4.27 -14.67 -6.26
CA LEU A 83 -3.02 -14.09 -5.77
C LEU A 83 -3.23 -12.65 -5.26
N SER A 84 -3.95 -11.83 -6.01
CA SER A 84 -4.23 -10.44 -5.64
C SER A 84 -5.04 -10.35 -4.35
N PHE A 85 -6.00 -11.25 -4.16
CA PHE A 85 -6.78 -11.34 -2.91
C PHE A 85 -5.90 -11.69 -1.71
N GLN A 86 -5.00 -12.66 -1.86
CA GLN A 86 -4.05 -13.02 -0.80
C GLN A 86 -3.16 -11.83 -0.42
N THR A 87 -2.64 -11.10 -1.42
CA THR A 87 -1.87 -9.89 -1.18
C THR A 87 -2.70 -8.82 -0.48
N MET A 88 -3.96 -8.63 -0.87
CA MET A 88 -4.85 -7.64 -0.24
C MET A 88 -5.12 -7.97 1.24
N VAL A 89 -5.28 -9.25 1.58
CA VAL A 89 -5.42 -9.67 2.99
C VAL A 89 -4.17 -9.33 3.79
N GLN A 90 -2.98 -9.54 3.24
CA GLN A 90 -1.73 -9.17 3.90
C GLN A 90 -1.59 -7.65 4.09
N VAL A 91 -1.96 -6.87 3.07
CA VAL A 91 -1.98 -5.40 3.15
C VAL A 91 -2.96 -4.93 4.22
N ARG A 92 -4.20 -5.47 4.23
CA ARG A 92 -5.20 -5.19 5.27
C ARG A 92 -4.62 -5.46 6.66
N ASN A 93 -4.00 -6.62 6.85
CA ASN A 93 -3.43 -6.98 8.15
C ASN A 93 -2.33 -6.01 8.57
N LYS A 94 -1.41 -5.63 7.66
CA LYS A 94 -0.38 -4.62 7.93
C LYS A 94 -0.96 -3.25 8.27
N LEU A 95 -2.03 -2.82 7.59
CA LEU A 95 -2.69 -1.54 7.88
C LEU A 95 -3.38 -1.55 9.25
N VAL A 96 -4.03 -2.66 9.62
CA VAL A 96 -4.62 -2.82 10.96
C VAL A 96 -3.53 -2.78 12.03
N SER A 97 -2.43 -3.49 11.83
CA SER A 97 -1.29 -3.45 12.77
C SER A 97 -0.68 -2.06 12.87
N ALA A 98 -0.48 -1.36 11.75
CA ALA A 98 0.06 0.01 11.76
C ALA A 98 -0.88 0.98 12.50
N TYR A 99 -2.20 0.83 12.33
CA TYR A 99 -3.17 1.61 13.09
C TYR A 99 -3.10 1.32 14.59
N GLN A 100 -3.05 0.04 14.97
CA GLN A 100 -2.88 -0.37 16.36
C GLN A 100 -1.57 0.15 16.96
N GLU A 101 -0.48 0.16 16.19
CA GLU A 101 0.84 0.65 16.61
C GLU A 101 0.82 2.17 16.86
N VAL A 102 0.23 2.95 15.95
CA VAL A 102 0.02 4.39 16.13
C VAL A 102 -0.87 4.68 17.35
N MET A 103 -1.91 3.87 17.58
CA MET A 103 -2.80 4.03 18.72
C MET A 103 -2.11 3.69 20.06
N ASN A 104 -1.19 2.71 20.06
CA ASN A 104 -0.39 2.36 21.23
C ASN A 104 0.85 3.27 21.42
N MET A 105 1.17 4.13 20.45
CA MET A 105 2.23 5.14 20.59
C MET A 105 1.83 6.35 21.46
N GLN A 106 0.58 6.43 21.90
CA GLN A 106 0.10 7.50 22.81
C GLN A 106 -0.42 6.91 24.12
N VAL A 107 0.52 6.62 25.02
CA VAL A 107 0.52 6.96 26.45
C VAL A 107 1.96 7.10 26.94
#